data_AF-A0AAD4HFD4-F1
#
_entry.id   AF-A0AAD4HFD4-F1
#
_cell.length_a   1.000
_cell.length_b   1.000
_cell.length_c   1.000
_cell.angle_alpha   90.00
_cell.angle_beta   90.00
_cell.angle_gamma   90.00
#
_symmetry.space_group_name_H-M   'P 1'
#
loop_
_entity.id
_entity.type
_entity.pdbx_description
1 polymer ?
#
loop_
_entity_poly.entity_id
_entity_poly.type
_entity_poly.pdbx_seq_one_letter_code
_entity_poly.pdbx_strand_id
1 'polypeptide(L)'
;MPPKKQPRDTPEFTSNEIEDQPTDQENSEYESHEVCQQLEQTDEEDKESLVGAPDPEANTLPTFDDQPPKILSTVVQSQKIITPWPFPPTTPIKTFLKPITAKATSQPPKPKKMSGNSNTPGWFHGKANENAQNFLREVECYVVLNELKTEQGKITVFSTLLSAGSIADTWWNKLDSTHKNTWADVKTAFSNQILALRLKEEEVGKQITVAGVPTWAHLQFHVNLQQLVNEAGVNTTAGLVYQVQENLPMVIKELTTPGLAEWSKFLDELKVLDTNKLREKAETARKKKEEEKMQSARLARLETMQTDAIEVMRLQLQHTNLWPNPIE
;
A
#
# COMPACT_ATOMS: atom_id res chain seq x y z
N MET A 1 -73.25 15.99 19.44
CA MET A 1 -73.49 14.59 19.05
C MET A 1 -72.16 13.83 19.10
N PRO A 2 -72.01 12.82 19.97
CA PRO A 2 -70.89 11.88 19.98
C PRO A 2 -71.17 10.67 19.05
N PRO A 3 -70.14 9.91 18.65
CA PRO A 3 -69.90 8.59 19.26
C PRO A 3 -68.40 8.30 19.50
N LYS A 4 -67.96 7.72 20.63
CA LYS A 4 -68.12 6.35 21.20
C LYS A 4 -67.18 5.30 20.58
N LYS A 5 -66.41 4.68 21.51
CA LYS A 5 -65.94 3.26 21.56
C LYS A 5 -64.79 2.89 20.61
N GLN A 6 -63.85 2.01 20.95
CA GLN A 6 -63.27 1.39 22.16
C GLN A 6 -62.13 0.47 21.63
N PRO A 7 -61.27 -0.12 22.50
CA PRO A 7 -59.99 -0.74 22.13
C PRO A 7 -60.16 -2.17 21.62
N ARG A 8 -59.11 -2.72 20.98
CA ARG A 8 -59.02 -4.14 20.64
C ARG A 8 -57.65 -4.71 20.98
N ASP A 9 -57.66 -5.45 22.08
CA ASP A 9 -57.19 -6.83 22.23
C ASP A 9 -55.79 -7.21 21.71
N THR A 10 -54.92 -7.36 22.71
CA THR A 10 -53.93 -8.43 22.89
C THR A 10 -54.36 -9.77 22.27
N PRO A 11 -53.41 -10.54 21.75
CA PRO A 11 -53.28 -11.89 22.27
C PRO A 11 -51.89 -12.19 22.85
N GLU A 12 -51.96 -12.86 24.00
CA GLU A 12 -50.91 -13.57 24.69
C GLU A 12 -50.17 -14.53 23.75
N PHE A 13 -48.84 -14.55 23.82
CA PHE A 13 -48.07 -15.74 23.46
C PHE A 13 -46.99 -15.94 24.52
N THR A 14 -47.36 -16.80 25.48
CA THR A 14 -46.57 -17.86 26.13
C THR A 14 -45.06 -17.64 26.26
N SER A 15 -44.68 -17.49 27.52
CA SER A 15 -43.42 -17.93 28.13
C SER A 15 -42.80 -19.14 27.43
N ASN A 16 -41.57 -18.99 26.97
CA ASN A 16 -40.62 -20.10 26.94
C ASN A 16 -39.53 -19.79 27.96
N GLU A 17 -39.78 -20.37 29.12
CA GLU A 17 -38.86 -20.68 30.19
C GLU A 17 -37.75 -21.56 29.61
N ILE A 18 -36.59 -20.96 29.34
CA ILE A 18 -35.37 -21.73 29.06
C ILE A 18 -34.70 -21.90 30.42
N GLU A 19 -34.94 -23.08 30.98
CA GLU A 19 -34.23 -23.64 32.13
C GLU A 19 -32.71 -23.49 31.96
N ASP A 20 -32.12 -22.75 32.90
CA ASP A 20 -30.77 -22.97 33.35
C ASP A 20 -30.63 -24.40 33.88
N GLN A 21 -29.82 -25.22 33.21
CA GLN A 21 -29.20 -26.40 33.81
C GLN A 21 -27.68 -26.32 33.58
N PRO A 22 -26.88 -26.31 34.66
CA PRO A 22 -25.43 -26.38 34.58
C PRO A 22 -25.02 -27.83 34.33
N THR A 23 -24.52 -28.12 33.12
CA THR A 23 -23.77 -29.35 32.88
C THR A 23 -22.34 -29.13 33.37
N ASP A 24 -22.11 -29.55 34.61
CA ASP A 24 -20.81 -30.00 35.06
C ASP A 24 -20.35 -31.13 34.13
N GLN A 25 -19.36 -30.83 33.28
CA GLN A 25 -18.55 -31.87 32.68
C GLN A 25 -17.08 -31.47 32.78
N GLU A 26 -16.51 -31.90 33.92
CA GLU A 26 -15.10 -32.19 34.06
C GLU A 26 -14.62 -33.03 32.86
N ASN A 27 -13.63 -32.49 32.16
CA ASN A 27 -12.59 -33.18 31.40
C ASN A 27 -11.51 -32.09 31.21
N SER A 28 -10.60 -31.91 32.16
CA SER A 28 -9.34 -32.66 32.25
C SER A 28 -8.59 -32.75 30.92
N GLU A 29 -8.09 -31.62 30.44
CA GLU A 29 -6.94 -31.61 29.52
C GLU A 29 -6.00 -30.45 29.89
N TYR A 30 -5.56 -30.49 31.16
CA TYR A 30 -4.32 -29.88 31.60
C TYR A 30 -3.22 -30.90 31.32
N GLU A 31 -2.56 -30.82 30.16
CA GLU A 31 -1.18 -31.31 29.94
C GLU A 31 -0.74 -31.04 28.49
N SER A 32 -0.25 -29.83 28.21
CA SER A 32 0.68 -29.57 27.09
C SER A 32 1.39 -28.21 27.20
N HIS A 33 1.61 -27.73 28.43
CA HIS A 33 2.47 -26.57 28.70
C HIS A 33 3.73 -27.02 29.44
N GLU A 34 4.53 -27.89 28.81
CA GLU A 34 5.87 -28.20 29.35
C GLU A 34 6.87 -28.72 28.30
N VAL A 35 6.92 -28.15 27.08
CA VAL A 35 8.08 -28.34 26.18
C VAL A 35 8.32 -27.09 25.33
N CYS A 36 8.77 -26.00 25.96
CA CYS A 36 9.46 -24.88 25.28
C CYS A 36 10.26 -24.00 26.26
N GLN A 37 10.69 -24.54 27.40
CA GLN A 37 11.72 -23.91 28.25
C GLN A 37 13.02 -24.69 28.07
N GLN A 38 13.74 -24.38 26.98
CA GLN A 38 15.16 -24.70 26.77
C GLN A 38 15.51 -24.23 25.35
N LEU A 39 15.86 -22.94 25.19
CA LEU A 39 16.79 -22.42 24.15
C LEU A 39 16.90 -20.88 24.09
N GLU A 40 16.85 -20.18 25.23
CA GLU A 40 17.34 -18.79 25.31
C GLU A 40 18.16 -18.60 26.59
N GLN A 41 19.40 -19.10 26.54
CA GLN A 41 20.51 -18.69 27.40
C GLN A 41 21.71 -18.44 26.48
N THR A 42 22.24 -17.20 26.53
CA THR A 42 23.43 -16.56 25.89
C THR A 42 22.96 -15.22 25.29
N ASP A 43 23.33 -14.01 25.70
CA ASP A 43 24.47 -13.51 26.47
C ASP A 43 24.08 -12.17 27.15
N GLU A 44 24.25 -12.08 28.47
CA GLU A 44 24.20 -10.85 29.27
C GLU A 44 25.55 -10.76 30.01
N GLU A 45 26.58 -10.25 29.35
CA GLU A 45 27.77 -9.70 30.00
C GLU A 45 28.26 -8.50 29.17
N ASP A 46 28.01 -7.30 29.69
CA ASP A 46 28.95 -6.16 29.71
C ASP A 46 28.22 -4.88 30.15
N LYS A 47 28.07 -4.74 31.47
CA LYS A 47 27.73 -3.50 32.16
C LYS A 47 28.90 -3.08 33.04
N GLU A 48 29.91 -2.43 32.45
CA GLU A 48 30.88 -1.63 33.21
C GLU A 48 31.28 -0.36 32.45
N SER A 49 30.72 0.78 32.86
CA SER A 49 31.42 2.06 33.07
C SER A 49 30.49 3.25 32.89
N LEU A 50 29.90 3.69 34.01
CA LEU A 50 29.39 5.05 34.20
C LEU A 50 30.35 5.77 35.16
N VAL A 51 31.22 6.63 34.62
CA VAL A 51 31.85 7.73 35.37
C VAL A 51 32.03 8.90 34.40
N GLY A 52 31.45 10.06 34.71
CA GLY A 52 31.81 11.32 34.05
C GLY A 52 30.65 12.26 33.78
N ALA A 53 30.05 12.81 34.84
CA ALA A 53 29.26 14.04 34.73
C ALA A 53 30.17 15.24 34.44
N PRO A 54 29.69 16.23 33.67
CA PRO A 54 30.08 17.61 33.90
C PRO A 54 28.88 18.52 34.20
N ASP A 55 29.18 19.50 35.05
CA ASP A 55 28.35 20.58 35.62
C ASP A 55 27.37 21.30 34.68
N PRO A 56 26.24 21.80 35.21
CA PRO A 56 25.42 22.82 34.59
C PRO A 56 25.81 24.22 35.07
N GLU A 57 26.78 24.86 34.42
CA GLU A 57 26.97 26.32 34.54
C GLU A 57 26.41 27.07 33.32
N ALA A 58 25.48 27.97 33.65
CA ALA A 58 25.22 29.29 33.07
C ALA A 58 25.63 29.53 31.60
N ASN A 59 24.65 29.84 30.74
CA ASN A 59 24.77 30.95 29.79
C ASN A 59 23.42 31.42 29.24
N THR A 60 22.99 32.55 29.80
CA THR A 60 22.44 33.74 29.11
C THR A 60 21.55 33.55 27.88
N LEU A 61 20.27 33.83 28.09
CA LEU A 61 19.34 34.38 27.10
C LEU A 61 19.92 35.61 26.39
N PRO A 62 19.89 35.69 25.05
CA PRO A 62 19.79 36.95 24.36
C PRO A 62 18.30 37.30 24.14
N THR A 63 17.89 38.39 24.79
CA THR A 63 16.73 39.20 24.42
C THR A 63 16.78 39.49 22.92
N PHE A 64 15.82 38.96 22.16
CA PHE A 64 15.65 39.33 20.75
C PHE A 64 14.64 40.46 20.67
N ASP A 65 15.14 41.57 20.14
CA ASP A 65 14.48 42.86 20.01
C ASP A 65 13.23 42.79 19.12
N ASP A 66 12.22 43.51 19.55
CA ASP A 66 10.92 43.68 18.93
C ASP A 66 11.06 44.77 17.85
N GLN A 67 11.15 44.38 16.57
CA GLN A 67 11.06 45.36 15.48
C GLN A 67 10.22 44.85 14.29
N PRO A 68 9.12 45.54 13.95
CA PRO A 68 8.29 45.17 12.80
C PRO A 68 8.94 45.65 11.48
N PRO A 69 9.10 44.78 10.46
CA PRO A 69 9.52 45.25 9.16
C PRO A 69 8.37 45.97 8.44
N LYS A 70 8.68 47.21 8.06
CA LYS A 70 7.90 48.12 7.24
C LYS A 70 7.56 47.49 5.88
N ILE A 71 6.26 47.53 5.59
CA ILE A 71 5.62 47.68 4.27
C ILE A 71 6.51 48.39 3.24
N LEU A 72 6.69 47.76 2.08
CA LEU A 72 7.00 48.45 0.82
C LEU A 72 6.42 47.64 -0.35
N SER A 73 5.26 48.13 -0.82
CA SER A 73 4.71 47.85 -2.14
C SER A 73 5.73 48.22 -3.21
N THR A 74 6.04 47.28 -4.11
CA THR A 74 6.59 47.61 -5.42
C THR A 74 5.83 46.82 -6.47
N VAL A 75 4.89 47.54 -7.08
CA VAL A 75 4.30 47.24 -8.38
C VAL A 75 5.41 47.26 -9.43
N VAL A 76 5.62 46.15 -10.14
CA VAL A 76 6.22 46.18 -11.49
C VAL A 76 5.35 45.35 -12.41
N GLN A 77 4.49 46.06 -13.12
CA GLN A 77 3.75 45.62 -14.29
C GLN A 77 4.72 45.64 -15.48
N SER A 78 5.03 44.47 -16.05
CA SER A 78 5.70 44.36 -17.34
C SER A 78 4.92 43.41 -18.24
N GLN A 79 4.08 44.02 -19.08
CA GLN A 79 3.46 43.37 -20.22
C GLN A 79 4.54 43.21 -21.31
N LYS A 80 4.94 41.96 -21.57
CA LYS A 80 5.75 41.64 -22.76
C LYS A 80 4.81 41.13 -23.84
N ILE A 81 4.58 42.00 -24.82
CA ILE A 81 3.87 41.74 -26.06
C ILE A 81 4.62 40.61 -26.79
N ILE A 82 3.97 39.45 -26.95
CA ILE A 82 4.43 38.37 -27.83
C ILE A 82 3.75 38.56 -29.19
N THR A 83 4.55 38.94 -30.16
CA THR A 83 4.23 38.95 -31.60
C THR A 83 3.95 37.53 -32.11
N PRO A 84 2.90 37.32 -32.93
CA PRO A 84 2.62 36.03 -33.56
C PRO A 84 3.58 35.78 -34.73
N TRP A 85 4.26 34.63 -34.70
CA TRP A 85 5.07 34.14 -35.83
C TRP A 85 4.18 33.47 -36.90
N PRO A 86 4.57 33.55 -38.19
CA PRO A 86 3.72 33.18 -39.32
C PRO A 86 3.71 31.66 -39.56
N PHE A 87 2.52 31.11 -39.80
CA PHE A 87 2.35 29.75 -40.32
C PHE A 87 2.77 29.68 -41.79
N PRO A 88 3.56 28.66 -42.21
CA PRO A 88 3.75 28.36 -43.62
C PRO A 88 2.52 27.63 -44.21
N PRO A 89 2.25 27.74 -45.53
CA PRO A 89 1.08 27.18 -46.18
C PRO A 89 1.22 25.67 -46.41
N THR A 90 0.23 24.90 -45.92
CA THR A 90 0.07 23.48 -46.24
C THR A 90 -0.52 23.32 -47.63
N THR A 91 0.26 22.79 -48.58
CA THR A 91 -0.24 22.30 -49.86
C THR A 91 -0.82 20.88 -49.72
N PRO A 92 -1.90 20.54 -50.45
CA PRO A 92 -2.54 19.24 -50.35
C PRO A 92 -1.86 18.19 -51.25
N ILE A 93 -1.32 17.13 -50.64
CA ILE A 93 -0.88 15.92 -51.36
C ILE A 93 -2.11 15.06 -51.67
N LYS A 94 -2.56 15.11 -52.93
CA LYS A 94 -3.38 14.08 -53.58
C LYS A 94 -2.45 12.98 -54.08
N THR A 95 -2.60 11.73 -53.64
CA THR A 95 -2.25 10.58 -54.49
C THR A 95 -3.01 9.29 -54.14
N PHE A 96 -3.95 8.96 -55.02
CA PHE A 96 -4.34 7.65 -55.55
C PHE A 96 -4.43 6.42 -54.65
N LEU A 97 -5.68 6.01 -54.44
CA LEU A 97 -6.11 4.63 -54.24
C LEU A 97 -5.83 3.78 -55.49
N LYS A 98 -5.32 2.55 -55.29
CA LYS A 98 -5.47 1.43 -56.22
C LYS A 98 -6.08 0.24 -55.46
N PRO A 99 -7.12 -0.43 -56.01
CA PRO A 99 -7.64 -1.68 -55.48
C PRO A 99 -6.90 -2.87 -56.13
N ILE A 100 -6.56 -3.89 -55.34
CA ILE A 100 -6.15 -5.21 -55.85
C ILE A 100 -6.97 -6.28 -55.13
N THR A 101 -7.61 -7.12 -55.93
CA THR A 101 -8.51 -8.22 -55.55
C THR A 101 -7.74 -9.55 -55.48
N ALA A 102 -7.87 -10.24 -54.34
CA ALA A 102 -7.89 -11.69 -54.03
C ALA A 102 -6.88 -12.70 -54.65
N LYS A 103 -6.21 -13.51 -53.80
CA LYS A 103 -6.60 -14.90 -53.40
C LYS A 103 -5.50 -15.66 -52.60
N ALA A 104 -5.97 -16.49 -51.67
CA ALA A 104 -5.45 -17.79 -51.19
C ALA A 104 -4.16 -17.89 -50.32
N THR A 105 -4.39 -18.22 -49.04
CA THR A 105 -3.84 -19.36 -48.26
C THR A 105 -2.32 -19.60 -48.20
N SER A 106 -1.70 -19.14 -47.11
CA SER A 106 -0.83 -19.99 -46.28
C SER A 106 -0.71 -19.39 -44.86
N GLN A 107 -0.94 -20.22 -43.83
CA GLN A 107 -0.72 -19.86 -42.44
C GLN A 107 0.80 -19.72 -42.20
N PRO A 108 1.29 -18.59 -41.65
CA PRO A 108 2.66 -18.51 -41.19
C PRO A 108 2.84 -19.34 -39.92
N PRO A 109 4.04 -19.94 -39.71
CA PRO A 109 4.33 -20.74 -38.53
C PRO A 109 4.12 -19.91 -37.26
N LYS A 110 3.48 -20.52 -36.25
CA LYS A 110 3.34 -19.95 -34.91
C LYS A 110 4.71 -19.39 -34.47
N PRO A 111 4.82 -18.08 -34.17
CA PRO A 111 6.05 -17.55 -33.64
C PRO A 111 6.33 -18.28 -32.32
N LYS A 112 7.47 -18.95 -32.24
CA LYS A 112 8.12 -19.26 -30.96
C LYS A 112 8.07 -17.97 -30.16
N LYS A 113 7.47 -18.01 -28.97
CA LYS A 113 7.65 -16.96 -27.96
C LYS A 113 9.15 -16.88 -27.67
N MET A 114 9.86 -16.05 -28.42
CA MET A 114 11.10 -15.49 -27.92
C MET A 114 10.66 -14.69 -26.70
N SER A 115 11.07 -15.15 -25.52
CA SER A 115 10.99 -14.38 -24.30
C SER A 115 11.82 -13.13 -24.54
N GLY A 116 11.19 -12.11 -25.13
CA GLY A 116 11.80 -10.81 -25.28
C GLY A 116 12.08 -10.32 -23.88
N ASN A 117 13.34 -10.01 -23.59
CA ASN A 117 13.69 -9.10 -22.52
C ASN A 117 13.09 -7.73 -22.89
N SER A 118 11.76 -7.58 -22.78
CA SER A 118 11.14 -6.28 -22.82
C SER A 118 11.48 -5.64 -21.48
N ASN A 119 12.61 -4.95 -21.42
CA ASN A 119 13.01 -4.15 -20.26
C ASN A 119 12.06 -2.96 -20.03
N THR A 120 10.97 -2.85 -20.79
CA THR A 120 9.94 -1.84 -20.64
C THR A 120 9.13 -2.14 -19.39
N PRO A 121 9.05 -1.20 -18.43
CA PRO A 121 8.20 -1.34 -17.25
C PRO A 121 6.75 -1.62 -17.65
N GLY A 122 6.05 -2.38 -16.79
CA GLY A 122 4.61 -2.57 -16.95
C GLY A 122 3.86 -1.25 -16.78
N TRP A 123 2.64 -1.18 -17.34
CA TRP A 123 1.74 -0.05 -17.08
C TRP A 123 1.26 -0.05 -15.63
N PHE A 124 1.30 1.11 -14.99
CA PHE A 124 0.83 1.31 -13.63
C PHE A 124 -0.57 1.92 -13.61
N HIS A 125 -1.48 1.28 -12.88
CA HIS A 125 -2.88 1.71 -12.77
C HIS A 125 -3.15 2.45 -11.45
N GLY A 126 -2.27 2.30 -10.46
CA GLY A 126 -2.50 2.82 -9.10
C GLY A 126 -3.44 1.94 -8.28
N LYS A 127 -3.52 0.64 -8.58
CA LYS A 127 -4.41 -0.30 -7.86
C LYS A 127 -3.79 -0.82 -6.57
N ALA A 128 -4.66 -1.28 -5.66
CA ALA A 128 -4.29 -1.85 -4.36
C ALA A 128 -3.36 -3.07 -4.44
N ASN A 129 -3.45 -3.85 -5.52
CA ASN A 129 -2.62 -5.03 -5.74
C ASN A 129 -1.30 -4.71 -6.47
N GLU A 130 -1.09 -3.46 -6.88
CA GLU A 130 0.14 -3.02 -7.53
C GLU A 130 1.12 -2.46 -6.49
N ASN A 131 2.42 -2.72 -6.69
CA ASN A 131 3.47 -2.16 -5.86
C ASN A 131 4.08 -0.94 -6.55
N ALA A 132 3.66 0.25 -6.11
CA ALA A 132 4.10 1.51 -6.68
C ALA A 132 5.60 1.79 -6.49
N GLN A 133 6.22 1.25 -5.42
CA GLN A 133 7.67 1.31 -5.21
C GLN A 133 8.41 0.42 -6.20
N ASN A 134 7.87 -0.78 -6.47
CA ASN A 134 8.43 -1.66 -7.50
C ASN A 134 8.30 -1.01 -8.89
N PHE A 135 7.15 -0.43 -9.21
CA PHE A 135 6.95 0.35 -10.43
C PHE A 135 7.98 1.48 -10.55
N LEU A 136 8.16 2.30 -9.50
CA LEU A 136 9.13 3.40 -9.56
C LEU A 136 10.55 2.88 -9.80
N ARG A 137 10.93 1.77 -9.17
CA ARG A 137 12.23 1.12 -9.37
C ARG A 137 12.39 0.59 -10.79
N GLU A 138 11.35 0.02 -11.38
CA GLU A 138 11.36 -0.40 -12.79
C GLU A 138 11.52 0.79 -13.73
N VAL A 139 10.83 1.91 -13.47
CA VAL A 139 11.01 3.15 -14.24
C VAL A 139 12.44 3.68 -14.10
N GLU A 140 13.02 3.67 -12.91
CA GLU A 140 14.41 4.10 -12.70
C GLU A 140 15.40 3.19 -13.42
N CYS A 141 15.21 1.86 -13.36
CA CYS A 141 15.99 0.91 -14.14
C CYS A 141 15.87 1.20 -15.63
N TYR A 142 14.66 1.49 -16.13
CA TYR A 142 14.45 1.86 -17.52
C TYR A 142 15.15 3.16 -17.91
N VAL A 143 15.09 4.19 -17.06
CA VAL A 143 15.79 5.47 -17.25
C VAL A 143 17.30 5.26 -17.36
N VAL A 144 17.88 4.39 -16.52
CA VAL A 144 19.31 4.06 -16.56
C VAL A 144 19.66 3.25 -17.80
N LEU A 145 18.92 2.19 -18.10
CA LEU A 145 19.20 1.28 -19.22
C LEU A 145 19.05 1.95 -20.59
N ASN A 146 18.17 2.94 -20.71
CA ASN A 146 17.96 3.70 -21.95
C ASN A 146 18.72 5.03 -21.96
N GLU A 147 19.61 5.26 -20.98
CA GLU A 147 20.43 6.47 -20.86
C GLU A 147 19.64 7.77 -20.98
N LEU A 148 18.47 7.86 -20.34
CA LEU A 148 17.63 9.05 -20.39
C LEU A 148 18.24 10.18 -19.53
N LYS A 149 19.01 11.05 -20.19
CA LYS A 149 19.72 12.16 -19.54
C LYS A 149 18.84 13.37 -19.27
N THR A 150 17.81 13.58 -20.07
CA THR A 150 16.94 14.76 -19.96
C THR A 150 15.87 14.56 -18.91
N GLU A 151 15.69 15.55 -18.03
CA GLU A 151 14.60 15.55 -17.03
C GLU A 151 13.25 15.37 -17.69
N GLN A 152 13.00 16.10 -18.79
CA GLN A 152 11.75 15.97 -19.54
C GLN A 152 11.56 14.60 -20.20
N GLY A 153 12.65 13.94 -20.61
CA GLY A 153 12.57 12.57 -21.13
C GLY A 153 12.10 11.59 -20.05
N LYS A 154 12.67 11.69 -18.83
CA LYS A 154 12.26 10.88 -17.68
C LYS A 154 10.79 11.10 -17.31
N ILE A 155 10.38 12.37 -17.24
CA ILE A 155 9.01 12.77 -16.92
C ILE A 155 8.02 12.24 -17.97
N THR A 156 8.35 12.39 -19.26
CA THR A 156 7.51 11.90 -20.37
C THR A 156 7.34 10.38 -20.29
N VAL A 157 8.43 9.65 -20.09
CA VAL A 157 8.40 8.19 -19.96
C VAL A 157 7.54 7.77 -18.77
N PHE A 158 7.75 8.38 -17.60
CA PHE A 158 6.94 8.09 -16.42
C PHE A 158 5.44 8.29 -16.69
N SER A 159 5.06 9.42 -17.27
CA SER A 159 3.65 9.71 -17.60
C SER A 159 3.06 8.73 -18.62
N THR A 160 3.86 8.26 -19.58
CA THR A 160 3.43 7.30 -20.61
C THR A 160 3.22 5.89 -20.04
N LEU A 161 3.87 5.58 -18.92
CA LEU A 161 3.74 4.30 -18.22
C LEU A 161 2.56 4.28 -17.24
N LEU A 162 1.83 5.40 -17.10
CA LEU A 162 0.57 5.44 -16.39
C LEU A 162 -0.56 5.03 -17.32
N SER A 163 -1.38 4.07 -16.89
CA SER A 163 -2.49 3.58 -17.69
C SER A 163 -3.55 4.66 -17.88
N ALA A 164 -3.97 4.94 -19.12
CA ALA A 164 -4.90 6.02 -19.42
C ALA A 164 -6.26 5.82 -18.70
N GLY A 165 -6.77 6.87 -18.06
CA GLY A 165 -8.01 6.83 -17.29
C GLY A 165 -7.90 6.07 -15.96
N SER A 166 -6.68 5.66 -15.57
CA SER A 166 -6.44 5.04 -14.27
C SER A 166 -6.36 6.08 -13.14
N ILE A 167 -6.24 5.60 -11.89
CA ILE A 167 -6.08 6.45 -10.71
C ILE A 167 -4.75 7.21 -10.79
N ALA A 168 -3.69 6.52 -11.20
CA ALA A 168 -2.37 7.11 -11.33
C ALA A 168 -2.36 8.19 -12.43
N ASP A 169 -2.99 7.95 -13.57
CA ASP A 169 -3.12 8.95 -14.64
C ASP A 169 -3.98 10.15 -14.19
N THR A 170 -5.09 9.89 -13.49
CA THR A 170 -5.94 10.95 -12.91
C THR A 170 -5.18 11.81 -11.90
N TRP A 171 -4.36 11.20 -11.05
CA TRP A 171 -3.47 11.91 -10.13
C TRP A 171 -2.44 12.75 -10.89
N TRP A 172 -1.77 12.14 -11.87
CA TRP A 172 -0.77 12.82 -12.69
C TRP A 172 -1.35 14.04 -13.38
N ASN A 173 -2.55 13.95 -13.96
CA ASN A 173 -3.19 15.07 -14.65
C ASN A 173 -3.54 16.23 -13.72
N LYS A 174 -3.81 15.98 -12.43
CA LYS A 174 -4.10 17.01 -11.43
C LYS A 174 -2.85 17.57 -10.74
N LEU A 175 -1.75 16.82 -10.76
CA LEU A 175 -0.50 17.25 -10.12
C LEU A 175 -0.06 18.59 -10.73
N ASP A 176 0.24 19.56 -9.87
CA ASP A 176 0.61 20.90 -10.31
C ASP A 176 1.84 20.86 -11.22
N SER A 177 1.87 21.74 -12.22
CA SER A 177 3.00 21.87 -13.15
C SER A 177 4.34 22.09 -12.45
N THR A 178 4.34 22.76 -11.29
CA THR A 178 5.53 22.98 -10.45
C THR A 178 6.18 21.66 -10.02
N HIS A 179 5.37 20.64 -9.72
CA HIS A 179 5.85 19.31 -9.31
C HIS A 179 6.17 18.38 -10.49
N LYS A 180 6.01 18.86 -11.73
CA LYS A 180 6.33 18.14 -12.98
C LYS A 180 7.57 18.67 -13.68
N ASN A 181 8.33 19.56 -13.04
CA ASN A 181 9.47 20.22 -13.67
C ASN A 181 10.76 19.39 -13.60
N THR A 182 10.98 18.71 -12.47
CA THR A 182 12.16 17.88 -12.26
C THR A 182 11.76 16.46 -11.92
N TRP A 183 12.63 15.50 -12.24
CA TRP A 183 12.43 14.10 -11.88
C TRP A 183 12.40 13.91 -10.37
N ALA A 184 13.19 14.69 -9.62
CA ALA A 184 13.19 14.65 -8.17
C ALA A 184 11.83 15.07 -7.57
N ASP A 185 11.20 16.11 -8.12
CA ASP A 185 9.87 16.56 -7.68
C ASP A 185 8.80 15.51 -7.98
N VAL A 186 8.85 14.92 -9.18
CA VAL A 186 7.92 13.83 -9.56
C VAL A 186 8.05 12.64 -8.63
N LYS A 187 9.28 12.22 -8.30
CA LYS A 187 9.51 11.12 -7.36
C LYS A 187 8.99 11.43 -5.97
N THR A 188 9.22 12.65 -5.49
CA THR A 188 8.73 13.10 -4.18
C THR A 188 7.20 13.12 -4.16
N ALA A 189 6.57 13.75 -5.15
CA ALA A 189 5.11 13.80 -5.26
C ALA A 189 4.48 12.40 -5.38
N PHE A 190 5.08 11.53 -6.19
CA PHE A 190 4.62 10.15 -6.35
C PHE A 190 4.79 9.34 -5.06
N SER A 191 5.93 9.48 -4.37
CA SER A 191 6.17 8.80 -3.09
C SER A 191 5.20 9.27 -2.02
N ASN A 192 4.93 10.57 -1.95
CA ASN A 192 3.94 11.14 -1.03
C ASN A 192 2.54 10.60 -1.32
N GLN A 193 2.17 10.50 -2.60
CA GLN A 193 0.92 9.86 -3.02
C GLN A 193 0.83 8.41 -2.54
N ILE A 194 1.90 7.62 -2.72
CA ILE A 194 1.92 6.21 -2.33
C ILE A 194 1.85 6.04 -0.82
N LEU A 195 2.59 6.86 -0.07
CA LEU A 195 2.63 6.81 1.39
C LEU A 195 1.29 7.26 1.98
N ALA A 196 0.61 8.24 1.37
CA ALA A 196 -0.73 8.63 1.75
C ALA A 196 -1.77 7.53 1.49
N LEU A 197 -1.49 6.58 0.58
CA LEU A 197 -2.41 5.49 0.25
C LEU A 197 -2.16 4.21 1.08
N ARG A 198 -1.04 4.10 1.82
CA ARG A 198 -0.69 2.86 2.52
C ARG A 198 -0.13 3.11 3.92
N LEU A 199 -0.89 2.67 4.91
CA LEU A 199 -0.37 2.34 6.23
C LEU A 199 -0.03 0.85 6.25
N LYS A 200 1.18 0.46 6.69
CA LYS A 200 1.54 -0.96 6.80
C LYS A 200 0.94 -1.57 8.06
N GLU A 201 0.57 -2.85 8.01
CA GLU A 201 0.09 -3.61 9.18
C GLU A 201 1.11 -3.58 10.32
N GLU A 202 2.42 -3.60 10.02
CA GLU A 202 3.47 -3.58 11.04
C GLU A 202 3.64 -2.24 11.75
N GLU A 203 3.14 -1.15 11.16
CA GLU A 203 3.26 0.22 11.67
C GLU A 203 2.00 0.63 12.45
N VAL A 204 0.92 -0.15 12.34
CA VAL A 204 -0.31 0.06 13.11
C VAL A 204 -0.02 -0.09 14.60
N GLY A 205 -0.53 0.86 15.40
CA GLY A 205 -0.33 0.84 16.85
C GLY A 205 1.11 1.12 17.29
N LYS A 206 1.96 1.66 16.41
CA LYS A 206 3.30 2.15 16.76
C LYS A 206 3.39 3.67 16.65
N GLN A 207 4.32 4.22 17.44
CA GLN A 207 4.75 5.61 17.30
C GLN A 207 5.91 5.67 16.32
N ILE A 208 5.87 6.66 15.43
CA ILE A 208 6.93 7.02 14.51
C ILE A 208 7.43 8.42 14.86
N THR A 209 8.73 8.67 14.72
CA THR A 209 9.30 9.98 14.98
C THR A 209 9.22 10.83 13.71
N VAL A 210 8.41 11.88 13.73
CA VAL A 210 8.27 12.83 12.63
C VAL A 210 8.80 14.18 13.11
N ALA A 211 9.85 14.69 12.47
CA ALA A 211 10.51 15.95 12.86
C ALA A 211 10.94 15.99 14.35
N GLY A 212 11.38 14.85 14.90
CA GLY A 212 11.79 14.73 16.30
C GLY A 212 10.64 14.56 17.30
N VAL A 213 9.38 14.55 16.84
CA VAL A 213 8.19 14.37 17.69
C VAL A 213 7.62 12.96 17.49
N PRO A 214 7.47 12.15 18.55
CA PRO A 214 6.82 10.84 18.46
C PRO A 214 5.32 11.03 18.19
N THR A 215 4.87 10.53 17.05
CA THR A 215 3.48 10.61 16.59
C THR A 215 2.98 9.22 16.21
N TRP A 216 1.72 8.91 16.49
CA TRP A 216 1.17 7.62 16.10
C TRP A 216 1.06 7.50 14.57
N ALA A 217 1.47 6.35 14.02
CA ALA A 217 1.54 6.16 12.56
C ALA A 217 0.19 6.37 11.86
N HIS A 218 -0.91 5.93 12.47
CA HIS A 218 -2.26 6.15 11.92
C HIS A 218 -2.68 7.63 11.92
N LEU A 219 -2.21 8.44 12.88
CA LEU A 219 -2.47 9.88 12.90
C LEU A 219 -1.66 10.59 11.81
N GLN A 220 -0.41 10.20 11.61
CA GLN A 220 0.39 10.73 10.50
C GLN A 220 -0.24 10.37 9.16
N PHE A 221 -0.72 9.14 9.02
CA PHE A 221 -1.46 8.68 7.85
C PHE A 221 -2.72 9.54 7.61
N HIS A 222 -3.51 9.80 8.65
CA HIS A 222 -4.66 10.70 8.59
C HIS A 222 -4.26 12.11 8.09
N VAL A 223 -3.19 12.72 8.64
CA VAL A 223 -2.72 14.06 8.23
C VAL A 223 -2.34 14.08 6.75
N ASN A 224 -1.56 13.10 6.30
CA ASN A 224 -1.14 12.99 4.90
C ASN A 224 -2.35 12.80 3.96
N LEU A 225 -3.30 11.98 4.37
CA LEU A 225 -4.52 11.71 3.61
C LEU A 225 -5.45 12.94 3.55
N GLN A 226 -5.59 13.66 4.65
CA GLN A 226 -6.34 14.92 4.69
C GLN A 226 -5.73 15.97 3.77
N GLN A 227 -4.40 16.14 3.81
CA GLN A 227 -3.69 17.04 2.92
C GLN A 227 -3.93 16.67 1.45
N LEU A 228 -3.83 15.38 1.11
CA LEU A 228 -4.07 14.88 -0.24
C LEU A 228 -5.49 15.18 -0.72
N VAL A 229 -6.50 14.96 0.12
CA VAL A 229 -7.90 15.25 -0.22
C VAL A 229 -8.12 16.75 -0.44
N ASN A 230 -7.48 17.60 0.37
CA ASN A 230 -7.55 19.05 0.23
C ASN A 230 -6.89 19.53 -1.07
N GLU A 231 -5.72 19.00 -1.42
CA GLU A 231 -4.98 19.37 -2.63
C GLU A 231 -5.68 18.88 -3.91
N ALA A 232 -6.18 17.65 -3.92
CA ALA A 232 -6.83 17.06 -5.10
C ALA A 232 -8.31 17.47 -5.26
N GLY A 233 -8.90 18.06 -4.22
CA GLY A 233 -10.30 18.42 -4.13
C GLY A 233 -11.21 17.20 -3.87
N VAL A 234 -12.22 17.40 -3.01
CA VAL A 234 -13.15 16.34 -2.54
C VAL A 234 -13.94 15.71 -3.69
N ASN A 235 -14.39 16.51 -4.66
CA ASN A 235 -15.20 16.03 -5.80
C ASN A 235 -14.40 15.10 -6.71
N THR A 236 -13.11 15.38 -6.86
CA THR A 236 -12.24 14.66 -7.78
C THR A 236 -11.65 13.39 -7.18
N THR A 237 -11.78 13.23 -5.86
CA THR A 237 -11.28 12.10 -5.09
C THR A 237 -12.40 11.24 -4.50
N ALA A 238 -13.67 11.55 -4.77
CA ALA A 238 -14.82 10.80 -4.24
C ALA A 238 -14.76 9.28 -4.53
N GLY A 239 -14.25 8.88 -5.70
CA GLY A 239 -14.06 7.47 -6.05
C GLY A 239 -12.85 6.79 -5.38
N LEU A 240 -11.96 7.55 -4.75
CA LEU A 240 -10.73 7.04 -4.13
C LEU A 240 -10.94 6.65 -2.67
N VAL A 241 -12.03 7.08 -2.02
CA VAL A 241 -12.33 6.76 -0.61
C VAL A 241 -12.35 5.24 -0.41
N TYR A 242 -13.07 4.53 -1.28
CA TYR A 242 -13.15 3.07 -1.24
C TYR A 242 -11.79 2.40 -1.43
N GLN A 243 -10.93 2.97 -2.29
CA GLN A 243 -9.61 2.40 -2.53
C GLN A 243 -8.71 2.57 -1.32
N VAL A 244 -8.74 3.74 -0.68
CA VAL A 244 -7.98 3.97 0.55
C VAL A 244 -8.49 3.07 1.67
N GLN A 245 -9.81 2.96 1.82
CA GLN A 245 -10.41 2.01 2.76
C GLN A 245 -9.95 0.57 2.49
N GLU A 246 -9.94 0.12 1.24
CA GLU A 246 -9.48 -1.21 0.88
C GLU A 246 -7.98 -1.45 1.10
N ASN A 247 -7.17 -0.40 1.09
CA ASN A 247 -5.74 -0.50 1.37
C ASN A 247 -5.39 -0.33 2.86
N LEU A 248 -6.37 -0.08 3.74
CA LEU A 248 -6.11 -0.01 5.17
C LEU A 248 -5.73 -1.39 5.74
N PRO A 249 -4.83 -1.42 6.73
CA PRO A 249 -4.60 -2.59 7.56
C PRO A 249 -5.89 -3.16 8.13
N MET A 250 -5.96 -4.49 8.24
CA MET A 250 -7.17 -5.20 8.68
C MET A 250 -7.63 -4.69 10.05
N VAL A 251 -6.69 -4.45 10.95
CA VAL A 251 -6.93 -3.92 12.30
C VAL A 251 -7.66 -2.57 12.27
N ILE A 252 -7.33 -1.69 11.31
CA ILE A 252 -8.03 -0.41 11.17
C ILE A 252 -9.38 -0.61 10.52
N LYS A 253 -9.47 -1.45 9.46
CA LYS A 253 -10.74 -1.77 8.80
C LYS A 253 -11.80 -2.27 9.78
N GLU A 254 -11.42 -3.09 10.76
CA GLU A 254 -12.33 -3.60 11.79
C GLU A 254 -12.79 -2.53 12.81
N LEU A 255 -12.05 -1.44 12.95
CA LEU A 255 -12.34 -0.36 13.89
C LEU A 255 -13.02 0.83 13.22
N THR A 256 -12.99 0.89 11.89
CA THR A 256 -13.69 1.88 11.08
C THR A 256 -14.97 1.32 10.48
N THR A 257 -15.94 2.18 10.21
CA THR A 257 -17.20 1.81 9.58
C THR A 257 -16.96 1.50 8.09
N PRO A 258 -17.31 0.29 7.61
CA PRO A 258 -17.10 -0.07 6.22
C PRO A 258 -18.02 0.74 5.29
N GLY A 259 -17.50 1.19 4.15
CA GLY A 259 -18.30 1.77 3.07
C GLY A 259 -18.68 3.24 3.25
N LEU A 260 -17.96 4.01 4.06
CA LEU A 260 -18.14 5.47 4.11
C LEU A 260 -17.73 6.07 2.77
N ALA A 261 -18.67 6.64 2.03
CA ALA A 261 -18.42 7.29 0.73
C ALA A 261 -17.91 8.74 0.87
N GLU A 262 -17.91 9.29 2.08
CA GLU A 262 -17.56 10.68 2.35
C GLU A 262 -16.20 10.80 3.04
N TRP A 263 -15.29 11.57 2.42
CA TRP A 263 -13.95 11.82 2.96
C TRP A 263 -13.97 12.43 4.37
N SER A 264 -14.86 13.38 4.65
CA SER A 264 -14.91 14.04 5.97
C SER A 264 -15.20 13.04 7.09
N LYS A 265 -16.27 12.23 6.93
CA LYS A 265 -16.67 11.23 7.91
C LYS A 265 -15.57 10.19 8.14
N PHE A 266 -14.94 9.74 7.05
CA PHE A 266 -13.86 8.75 7.13
C PHE A 266 -12.61 9.30 7.84
N LEU A 267 -12.20 10.53 7.53
CA LEU A 267 -11.06 11.17 8.18
C LEU A 267 -11.35 11.43 9.67
N ASP A 268 -12.55 11.89 10.01
CA ASP A 268 -12.95 12.09 11.40
C ASP A 268 -12.94 10.78 12.20
N GLU A 269 -13.41 9.68 11.62
CA GLU A 269 -13.39 8.37 12.27
C GLU A 269 -11.94 7.87 12.47
N LEU A 270 -11.06 8.02 11.48
CA LEU A 270 -9.64 7.69 11.60
C LEU A 270 -8.93 8.51 12.68
N LYS A 271 -9.31 9.77 12.85
CA LYS A 271 -8.72 10.67 13.85
C LYS A 271 -9.16 10.34 15.28
N VAL A 272 -10.41 9.92 15.46
CA VAL A 272 -11.01 9.62 16.77
C VAL A 272 -10.75 8.16 17.20
N LEU A 273 -10.09 7.38 16.34
CA LEU A 273 -9.83 5.97 16.55
C LEU A 273 -9.03 5.72 17.84
N ASP A 274 -9.55 4.85 18.71
CA ASP A 274 -8.97 4.59 20.02
C ASP A 274 -7.60 3.90 19.87
N THR A 275 -6.56 4.65 20.22
CA THR A 275 -5.18 4.21 20.08
C THR A 275 -4.84 3.00 20.95
N ASN A 276 -5.49 2.84 22.11
CA ASN A 276 -5.27 1.69 22.98
C ASN A 276 -5.83 0.42 22.36
N LYS A 277 -7.08 0.47 21.86
CA LYS A 277 -7.70 -0.64 21.15
C LYS A 277 -6.96 -0.98 19.87
N LEU A 278 -6.49 0.03 19.14
CA LEU A 278 -5.69 -0.16 17.94
C LEU A 278 -4.41 -0.93 18.23
N ARG A 279 -3.68 -0.54 19.29
CA ARG A 279 -2.46 -1.22 19.71
C ARG A 279 -2.74 -2.66 20.16
N GLU A 280 -3.79 -2.90 20.93
CA GLU A 280 -4.16 -4.23 21.41
C GLU A 280 -4.53 -5.17 20.25
N LYS A 281 -5.35 -4.70 19.31
CA LYS A 281 -5.69 -5.47 18.11
C LYS A 281 -4.49 -5.69 17.19
N ALA A 282 -3.63 -4.68 17.03
CA ALA A 282 -2.41 -4.80 16.24
C ALA A 282 -1.47 -5.87 16.82
N GLU A 283 -1.32 -5.93 18.14
CA GLU A 283 -0.49 -6.96 18.77
C GLU A 283 -1.13 -8.35 18.67
N THR A 284 -2.45 -8.46 18.84
CA THR A 284 -3.17 -9.71 18.63
C THR A 284 -3.02 -10.22 17.19
N ALA A 285 -3.17 -9.33 16.20
CA ALA A 285 -2.96 -9.65 14.80
C ALA A 285 -1.51 -10.06 14.50
N ARG A 286 -0.53 -9.40 15.14
CA ARG A 286 0.90 -9.74 15.01
C ARG A 286 1.20 -11.13 15.57
N LYS A 287 0.70 -11.45 16.76
CA LYS A 287 0.84 -12.78 17.38
C LYS A 287 0.22 -13.86 16.52
N LYS A 288 -1.02 -13.67 16.06
CA LYS A 288 -1.69 -14.59 15.16
C LYS A 288 -0.90 -14.83 13.87
N LYS A 289 -0.39 -13.77 13.26
CA LYS A 289 0.44 -13.85 12.04
C LYS A 289 1.75 -14.62 12.28
N GLU A 290 2.35 -14.45 13.46
CA GLU A 290 3.57 -15.16 13.85
C GLU A 290 3.30 -16.66 14.11
N GLU A 291 2.20 -16.99 14.78
CA GLU A 291 1.73 -18.37 14.95
C GLU A 291 1.43 -19.04 13.61
N GLU A 292 0.72 -18.37 12.70
CA GLU A 292 0.46 -18.86 11.35
C GLU A 292 1.76 -19.08 10.56
N LYS A 293 2.73 -18.16 10.69
CA LYS A 293 4.05 -18.31 10.07
C LYS A 293 4.80 -19.52 10.64
N MET A 294 4.73 -19.73 11.95
CA MET A 294 5.36 -20.87 12.62
C MET A 294 4.71 -22.20 12.18
N GLN A 295 3.38 -22.24 12.12
CA GLN A 295 2.63 -23.39 11.61
C GLN A 295 2.95 -23.67 10.14
N SER A 296 2.97 -22.63 9.31
CA SER A 296 3.32 -22.74 7.90
C SER A 296 4.76 -23.25 7.71
N ALA A 297 5.72 -22.74 8.50
CA ALA A 297 7.11 -23.23 8.46
C ALA A 297 7.21 -24.70 8.87
N ARG A 298 6.44 -25.14 9.87
CA ARG A 298 6.36 -26.54 10.27
C ARG A 298 5.80 -27.42 9.15
N LEU A 299 4.73 -26.99 8.49
CA LEU A 299 4.14 -27.69 7.36
C LEU A 299 5.12 -27.81 6.19
N ALA A 300 5.79 -26.71 5.83
CA ALA A 300 6.80 -26.71 4.77
C ALA A 300 7.94 -27.70 5.06
N ARG A 301 8.40 -27.78 6.33
CA ARG A 301 9.42 -28.77 6.73
C ARG A 301 8.92 -30.20 6.57
N LEU A 302 7.68 -30.51 6.97
CA LEU A 302 7.11 -31.84 6.80
C LEU A 302 6.96 -32.21 5.32
N GLU A 303 6.54 -31.26 4.48
CA GLU A 303 6.43 -31.46 3.04
C GLU A 303 7.79 -31.78 2.41
N THR A 304 8.87 -31.07 2.79
CA THR A 304 10.22 -31.37 2.32
C THR A 304 10.71 -32.76 2.70
N MET A 305 10.42 -33.21 3.93
CA MET A 305 10.78 -34.57 4.38
C MET A 305 10.00 -35.64 3.62
N GLN A 306 8.72 -35.38 3.31
CA GLN A 306 7.91 -36.29 2.52
C GLN A 306 8.41 -36.40 1.08
N THR A 307 8.77 -35.28 0.44
CA THR A 307 9.33 -35.29 -0.92
C THR A 307 10.66 -36.02 -0.97
N ASP A 308 11.53 -35.83 0.02
CA ASP A 308 12.82 -36.52 0.09
C ASP A 308 12.64 -38.03 0.25
N ALA A 309 11.73 -38.47 1.11
CA ALA A 309 11.44 -39.89 1.30
C ALA A 309 10.88 -40.54 0.03
N ILE A 310 9.99 -39.84 -0.69
CA ILE A 310 9.46 -40.30 -1.98
C ILE A 310 10.58 -40.43 -3.00
N GLU A 311 11.50 -39.45 -3.05
CA GLU A 311 12.62 -39.46 -3.99
C GLU A 311 13.60 -40.61 -3.70
N VAL A 312 13.90 -40.88 -2.42
CA VAL A 312 14.71 -42.04 -2.01
C VAL A 312 14.06 -43.35 -2.46
N MET A 313 12.75 -43.53 -2.22
CA MET A 313 12.03 -44.73 -2.68
C MET A 313 12.01 -44.85 -4.21
N ARG A 314 11.84 -43.73 -4.92
CA ARG A 314 11.86 -43.67 -6.38
C ARG A 314 13.23 -44.12 -6.92
N LEU A 315 14.31 -43.62 -6.35
CA LEU A 315 15.68 -44.02 -6.71
C LEU A 315 15.88 -45.51 -6.44
N GLN A 316 15.47 -46.01 -5.27
CA GLN A 316 15.59 -47.42 -4.92
C GLN A 316 14.85 -48.33 -5.92
N LEU A 317 13.63 -47.97 -6.32
CA LEU A 317 12.86 -48.71 -7.33
C LEU A 317 13.49 -48.67 -8.73
N GLN A 318 14.17 -47.58 -9.10
CA GLN A 318 14.91 -47.53 -10.36
C GLN A 318 16.12 -48.47 -10.34
N HIS A 319 16.84 -48.54 -9.21
CA HIS A 319 17.99 -49.43 -9.07
C HIS A 319 17.60 -50.92 -9.08
N THR A 320 16.43 -51.30 -8.54
CA THR A 320 15.99 -52.71 -8.53
C THR A 320 15.51 -53.21 -9.89
N ASN A 321 14.98 -52.34 -10.75
CA ASN A 321 14.47 -52.72 -12.08
C ASN A 321 15.57 -52.84 -13.16
N LEU A 322 16.82 -52.50 -12.83
CA LEU A 322 17.96 -52.55 -13.75
C LEU A 322 18.80 -53.83 -13.63
N TRP A 323 18.43 -54.79 -12.76
CA TRP A 323 19.12 -56.07 -12.72
C TRP A 323 18.62 -56.95 -13.89
N PRO A 324 19.46 -57.26 -14.91
CA PRO A 324 19.05 -58.14 -15.98
C PRO A 324 18.87 -59.54 -15.39
N ASN A 325 17.69 -60.14 -15.58
CA ASN A 325 17.52 -61.56 -15.30
C ASN A 325 18.56 -62.34 -16.11
N PRO A 326 19.38 -63.20 -15.48
CA PRO A 326 20.24 -64.10 -16.23
C PRO A 326 19.34 -65.00 -17.08
N ILE A 327 19.52 -64.90 -18.39
CA ILE A 327 18.87 -65.78 -19.36
C ILE A 327 19.52 -67.16 -19.18
N GLU A 328 18.76 -68.11 -18.62
CA GLU A 328 19.12 -69.53 -18.61
C GLU A 328 19.04 -70.15 -20.00
#